data_AF-B9NXW7-F1
#
_entry.id   AF-B9NXW7-F1
#
_cell.length_a   1.000
_cell.length_b   1.000
_cell.length_c   1.000
_cell.angle_alpha   90.00
_cell.angle_beta   90.00
_cell.angle_gamma   90.00
#
_symmetry.space_group_name_H-M   'P 1'
#
loop_
_entity.id
_entity.type
_entity.pdbx_description
1 polymer ?
#
loop_
_entity_poly.entity_id
_entity_poly.type
_entity_poly.pdbx_seq_one_letter_code
_entity_poly.pdbx_strand_id
1 'polypeptide(L)'
;MAMKLIRTVVLTFVGFFLLALLSLWVVNLIPDAPIKENLLASSTPEHYPKHPYLKSVKLDEWTECVLLSSGLQRNPGQGPVSAADAWRDAVVSPVLGNCERLHSDESEYSYFRYWLGGQVIARPILYFHSVQAIRLVVFCAFVLSALAFVLTLLKRNGVWIAVGTGMLIATAPIYSQVFILPHASAWIIGFTAAAILVNSRAIGIERAVMVGLISGICLAFFDILNNPIVVPTALSLGYLLSCHAERKNPSVTNLLALNVVWFVGYAGFWSLKWALVMVQLGPDQVMEIVSGKVQERLGGETFGKDASLARSLDRNFGLMEKTAIPFVLVSLVAVAAKLIGAVRGRPAVNSSDTASKIVLLTIITGLLPIIWIAALRNHSIIHFWFVGAVLTWSLISWYIALLILTDVALRRFGVRKSDV
;
A
#
# COMPACT_ATOMS: atom_id res chain seq x y z
N MET A 1 -13.80 -7.72 29.06
CA MET A 1 -12.73 -7.58 28.03
C MET A 1 -13.28 -7.01 26.71
N ALA A 2 -14.30 -7.64 26.08
CA ALA A 2 -14.86 -7.19 24.79
C ALA A 2 -15.33 -5.72 24.77
N MET A 3 -16.08 -5.28 25.78
CA MET A 3 -16.57 -3.89 25.85
C MET A 3 -15.43 -2.86 25.94
N LYS A 4 -14.30 -3.20 26.59
CA LYS A 4 -13.11 -2.35 26.64
C LYS A 4 -12.47 -2.24 25.26
N LEU A 5 -12.32 -3.35 24.55
CA LEU A 5 -11.75 -3.37 23.19
C LEU A 5 -12.62 -2.57 22.21
N ILE A 6 -13.95 -2.75 22.24
CA ILE A 6 -14.88 -1.98 21.40
C ILE A 6 -14.75 -0.49 21.69
N ARG A 7 -14.76 -0.09 22.98
CA ARG A 7 -14.56 1.31 23.36
C ARG A 7 -13.25 1.86 22.83
N THR A 8 -12.15 1.12 22.93
CA THR A 8 -10.85 1.55 22.38
C THR A 8 -10.92 1.71 20.87
N VAL A 9 -11.50 0.75 20.14
CA VAL A 9 -11.67 0.82 18.67
C VAL A 9 -12.43 2.09 18.27
N VAL A 10 -13.56 2.36 18.92
CA VAL A 10 -14.39 3.54 18.63
C VAL A 10 -13.63 4.84 18.92
N LEU A 11 -12.99 4.94 20.09
CA LEU A 11 -12.22 6.13 20.46
C LEU A 11 -11.04 6.37 19.52
N THR A 12 -10.33 5.31 19.12
CA THR A 12 -9.27 5.40 18.11
C THR A 12 -9.84 5.92 16.79
N PHE A 13 -10.94 5.34 16.31
CA PHE A 13 -11.55 5.75 15.04
C PHE A 13 -11.98 7.22 15.04
N VAL A 14 -12.69 7.65 16.08
CA VAL A 14 -13.13 9.05 16.24
C VAL A 14 -11.93 10.00 16.38
N GLY A 15 -10.92 9.62 17.17
CA GLY A 15 -9.71 10.41 17.34
C GLY A 15 -8.96 10.65 16.01
N PHE A 16 -8.78 9.60 15.21
CA PHE A 16 -8.17 9.73 13.88
C PHE A 16 -9.03 10.56 12.92
N PHE A 17 -10.35 10.45 12.98
CA PHE A 17 -11.24 11.24 12.15
C PHE A 17 -11.13 12.75 12.45
N LEU A 18 -11.16 13.12 13.73
CA LEU A 18 -10.99 14.51 14.15
C LEU A 18 -9.59 15.04 13.79
N LEU A 19 -8.56 14.23 13.96
CA LEU A 19 -7.19 14.58 13.58
C LEU A 19 -7.05 14.78 12.06
N ALA A 20 -7.66 13.91 11.25
CA ALA A 20 -7.66 14.04 9.79
C ALA A 20 -8.36 15.33 9.34
N LEU A 21 -9.51 15.66 9.93
CA LEU A 21 -10.22 16.91 9.63
C LEU A 21 -9.41 18.13 10.04
N LEU A 22 -8.88 18.14 11.27
CA LEU A 22 -8.09 19.26 11.76
C LEU A 22 -6.84 19.46 10.90
N SER A 23 -6.13 18.38 10.57
CA SER A 23 -4.91 18.47 9.75
C SER A 23 -5.19 18.97 8.34
N LEU A 24 -6.24 18.48 7.67
CA LEU A 24 -6.65 18.97 6.36
C LEU A 24 -7.09 20.43 6.40
N TRP A 25 -7.88 20.82 7.41
CA TRP A 25 -8.30 22.22 7.57
C TRP A 25 -7.09 23.14 7.76
N VAL A 26 -6.14 22.77 8.62
CA VAL A 26 -4.94 23.56 8.89
C VAL A 26 -4.07 23.73 7.64
N VAL A 27 -3.82 22.66 6.87
CA VAL A 27 -2.96 22.81 5.68
C VAL A 27 -3.63 23.57 4.54
N ASN A 28 -4.96 23.64 4.51
CA ASN A 28 -5.70 24.46 3.56
C ASN A 28 -5.75 25.96 3.95
N LEU A 29 -5.23 26.34 5.12
CA LEU A 29 -4.98 27.74 5.47
C LEU A 29 -3.67 28.29 4.86
N ILE A 30 -2.79 27.41 4.37
CA ILE A 30 -1.53 27.78 3.74
C ILE A 30 -1.82 28.55 2.44
N PRO A 31 -1.22 29.74 2.21
CA PRO A 31 -1.42 30.52 0.99
C PRO A 31 -1.05 29.73 -0.27
N ASP A 32 -1.90 29.83 -1.29
CA ASP A 32 -1.77 29.04 -2.52
C ASP A 32 -0.77 29.63 -3.52
N ALA A 33 -0.47 30.93 -3.46
CA ALA A 33 0.38 31.57 -4.47
C ALA A 33 1.78 30.92 -4.57
N PRO A 34 2.52 30.70 -3.47
CA PRO A 34 3.82 30.00 -3.54
C PRO A 34 3.70 28.54 -3.98
N ILE A 35 2.61 27.86 -3.58
CA ILE A 35 2.33 26.47 -3.97
C ILE A 35 2.13 26.40 -5.49
N LYS A 36 1.34 27.31 -6.07
CA LYS A 36 1.08 27.38 -7.52
C LYS A 36 2.37 27.63 -8.29
N GLU A 37 3.21 28.55 -7.82
CA GLU A 37 4.50 28.88 -8.45
C GLU A 37 5.45 27.67 -8.46
N ASN A 38 5.65 27.02 -7.30
CA ASN A 38 6.51 25.84 -7.21
C ASN A 38 5.99 24.64 -8.02
N LEU A 39 4.66 24.50 -8.11
CA LEU A 39 4.03 23.45 -8.92
C LEU A 39 4.22 23.72 -10.42
N LEU A 40 4.03 24.96 -10.88
CA LEU A 40 4.26 25.38 -12.27
C LEU A 40 5.73 25.21 -12.69
N ALA A 41 6.67 25.57 -11.80
CA ALA A 41 8.10 25.36 -12.06
C ALA A 41 8.47 23.88 -12.19
N SER A 42 7.67 22.98 -11.60
CA SER A 42 7.91 21.54 -11.57
C SER A 42 7.12 20.74 -12.61
N SER A 43 6.19 21.36 -13.35
CA SER A 43 5.21 20.67 -14.22
C SER A 43 5.64 20.55 -15.69
N THR A 44 6.94 20.51 -15.99
CA THR A 44 7.43 20.30 -17.37
C THR A 44 7.55 18.81 -17.74
N PRO A 45 7.43 18.41 -19.02
CA PRO A 45 7.54 17.02 -19.45
C PRO A 45 8.83 16.30 -19.03
N GLU A 46 9.91 17.05 -18.79
CA GLU A 46 11.19 16.53 -18.29
C GLU A 46 11.08 15.94 -16.87
N HIS A 47 10.09 16.35 -16.08
CA HIS A 47 9.88 15.92 -14.70
C HIS A 47 9.05 14.64 -14.57
N TYR A 48 8.52 14.09 -15.67
CA TYR A 48 7.83 12.80 -15.73
C TYR A 48 8.54 11.83 -16.68
N PRO A 49 9.82 11.51 -16.45
CA PRO A 49 10.55 10.62 -17.34
C PRO A 49 9.92 9.22 -17.37
N LYS A 50 9.87 8.63 -18.56
CA LYS A 50 9.61 7.19 -18.69
C LYS A 50 10.77 6.42 -18.08
N HIS A 51 10.50 5.26 -17.47
CA HIS A 51 11.57 4.46 -16.90
C HIS A 51 12.56 4.03 -18.00
N PRO A 52 13.89 4.27 -17.84
CA PRO A 52 14.87 4.14 -18.92
C PRO A 52 14.93 2.75 -19.55
N TYR A 53 14.66 1.70 -18.74
CA TYR A 53 14.74 0.31 -19.17
C TYR A 53 13.40 -0.44 -19.24
N LEU A 54 12.32 0.18 -18.76
CA LEU A 54 11.00 -0.46 -18.63
C LEU A 54 9.97 0.48 -19.25
N LYS A 55 9.79 0.41 -20.57
CA LYS A 55 8.90 1.34 -21.30
C LYS A 55 7.45 1.31 -20.82
N SER A 56 7.02 0.20 -20.19
CA SER A 56 5.72 0.06 -19.56
C SER A 56 5.61 0.74 -18.19
N VAL A 57 6.74 1.04 -17.52
CA VAL A 57 6.80 1.69 -16.21
C VAL A 57 7.01 3.19 -16.39
N LYS A 58 6.09 3.97 -15.83
CA LYS A 58 6.12 5.44 -15.86
C LYS A 58 5.61 6.02 -14.55
N LEU A 59 6.01 7.24 -14.23
CA LEU A 59 5.37 8.01 -13.18
C LEU A 59 3.90 8.28 -13.55
N ASP A 60 3.04 8.31 -12.53
CA ASP A 60 1.61 8.52 -12.67
C ASP A 60 1.25 9.99 -12.41
N GLU A 61 1.46 10.79 -13.45
CA GLU A 61 1.26 12.25 -13.45
C GLU A 61 -0.14 12.67 -13.00
N TRP A 62 -1.17 11.94 -13.44
CA TRP A 62 -2.55 12.28 -13.10
C TRP A 62 -2.78 12.22 -11.60
N THR A 63 -2.38 11.11 -10.96
CA THR A 63 -2.54 10.91 -9.51
C THR A 63 -1.71 11.90 -8.71
N GLU A 64 -0.46 12.14 -9.13
CA GLU A 64 0.39 13.12 -8.47
C GLU A 64 -0.23 14.51 -8.57
N CYS A 65 -0.70 14.92 -9.75
CA CYS A 65 -1.32 16.22 -9.91
C CYS A 65 -2.63 16.38 -9.14
N VAL A 66 -3.49 15.37 -9.10
CA VAL A 66 -4.72 15.37 -8.29
C VAL A 66 -4.40 15.66 -6.83
N LEU A 67 -3.33 15.07 -6.29
CA LEU A 67 -2.90 15.35 -4.93
C LEU A 67 -2.32 16.76 -4.77
N LEU A 68 -1.36 17.13 -5.64
CA LEU A 68 -0.58 18.36 -5.48
C LEU A 68 -1.38 19.63 -5.76
N SER A 69 -2.39 19.56 -6.63
CA SER A 69 -3.33 20.66 -6.90
C SER A 69 -4.49 20.72 -5.91
N SER A 70 -4.54 19.83 -4.92
CA SER A 70 -5.69 19.75 -4.04
C SER A 70 -5.77 20.93 -3.08
N GLY A 71 -6.96 21.56 -3.05
CA GLY A 71 -7.20 22.75 -2.25
C GLY A 71 -6.54 24.01 -2.83
N LEU A 72 -6.05 23.97 -4.07
CA LEU A 72 -5.48 25.13 -4.73
C LEU A 72 -6.59 25.99 -5.33
N GLN A 73 -6.72 27.24 -4.87
CA GLN A 73 -7.67 28.18 -5.41
C GLN A 73 -7.27 28.68 -6.81
N ARG A 74 -8.28 28.94 -7.64
CA ARG A 74 -8.12 29.40 -9.04
C ARG A 74 -7.36 30.72 -9.16
N ASN A 75 -7.76 31.72 -8.38
CA ASN A 75 -7.13 33.05 -8.30
C ASN A 75 -6.58 33.24 -6.89
N PRO A 76 -5.45 32.60 -6.57
CA PRO A 76 -4.94 32.63 -5.22
C PRO A 76 -4.47 34.05 -4.90
N GLY A 77 -5.07 34.64 -3.86
CA GLY A 77 -4.51 35.84 -3.27
C GLY A 77 -3.12 35.57 -2.70
N GLN A 78 -2.34 36.63 -2.48
CA GLN A 78 -1.07 36.51 -1.75
C GLN A 78 -1.27 36.35 -0.23
N GLY A 79 -2.48 36.64 0.26
CA GLY A 79 -2.86 36.54 1.67
C GLY A 79 -3.35 35.15 2.08
N PRO A 80 -3.57 34.93 3.39
CA PRO A 80 -4.09 33.67 3.91
C PRO A 80 -5.49 33.38 3.39
N VAL A 81 -5.77 32.10 3.16
CA VAL A 81 -7.09 31.60 2.78
C VAL A 81 -8.05 31.77 3.97
N SER A 82 -9.30 32.18 3.70
CA SER A 82 -10.29 32.34 4.77
C SER A 82 -10.57 30.99 5.47
N ALA A 83 -10.88 31.03 6.76
CA ALA A 83 -11.14 29.80 7.52
C ALA A 83 -12.32 28.98 6.94
N ALA A 84 -13.31 29.67 6.36
CA ALA A 84 -14.47 29.06 5.72
C ALA A 84 -14.12 28.40 4.39
N ASP A 85 -13.30 29.05 3.55
CA ASP A 85 -12.83 28.48 2.29
C ASP A 85 -11.90 27.30 2.53
N ALA A 86 -10.96 27.42 3.46
CA ALA A 86 -10.08 26.32 3.84
C ALA A 86 -10.86 25.10 4.36
N TRP A 87 -11.96 25.33 5.10
CA TRP A 87 -12.85 24.26 5.53
C TRP A 87 -13.59 23.62 4.36
N ARG A 88 -14.14 24.44 3.45
CA ARG A 88 -14.77 23.94 2.22
C ARG A 88 -13.79 23.08 1.44
N ASP A 89 -12.58 23.55 1.20
CA ASP A 89 -11.57 22.87 0.38
C ASP A 89 -11.08 21.56 1.03
N ALA A 90 -10.95 21.54 2.37
CA ALA A 90 -10.67 20.32 3.12
C ALA A 90 -11.78 19.25 2.94
N VAL A 91 -13.04 19.65 2.78
CA VAL A 91 -14.18 18.74 2.62
C VAL A 91 -14.44 18.37 1.16
N VAL A 92 -14.55 19.34 0.25
CA VAL A 92 -14.89 19.07 -1.18
C VAL A 92 -13.68 18.73 -2.03
N SER A 93 -12.48 19.07 -1.57
CA SER A 93 -11.21 18.70 -2.23
C SER A 93 -11.19 19.10 -3.71
N PRO A 94 -11.16 20.41 -4.03
CA PRO A 94 -11.04 20.87 -5.42
C PRO A 94 -9.68 20.45 -5.98
N VAL A 95 -9.63 20.01 -7.24
CA VAL A 95 -8.40 19.57 -7.93
C VAL A 95 -8.43 19.96 -9.41
N LEU A 96 -7.25 19.94 -10.06
CA LEU A 96 -7.12 20.25 -11.49
C LEU A 96 -7.01 19.02 -12.41
N GLY A 97 -6.68 17.83 -11.88
CA GLY A 97 -6.65 16.57 -12.64
C GLY A 97 -5.54 16.45 -13.69
N ASN A 98 -5.05 17.55 -14.26
CA ASN A 98 -3.83 17.64 -15.05
C ASN A 98 -3.12 18.95 -14.68
N CYS A 99 -1.81 18.91 -14.47
CA CYS A 99 -1.04 20.05 -14.00
C CYS A 99 -0.74 21.03 -15.14
N GLU A 100 -0.85 20.61 -16.41
CA GLU A 100 -0.85 21.53 -17.55
C GLU A 100 -2.00 22.56 -17.46
N ARG A 101 -3.11 22.22 -16.78
CA ARG A 101 -4.23 23.14 -16.54
C ARG A 101 -3.91 24.27 -15.58
N LEU A 102 -2.76 24.24 -14.91
CA LEU A 102 -2.29 25.40 -14.15
C LEU A 102 -1.96 26.59 -15.06
N HIS A 103 -1.70 26.32 -16.35
CA HIS A 103 -1.46 27.34 -17.38
C HIS A 103 -2.75 27.83 -18.06
N SER A 104 -3.90 27.18 -17.82
CA SER A 104 -5.18 27.54 -18.42
C SER A 104 -6.17 28.06 -17.37
N ASP A 105 -7.17 28.81 -17.83
CA ASP A 105 -8.31 29.23 -17.01
C ASP A 105 -9.39 28.13 -16.89
N GLU A 106 -9.01 26.85 -17.04
CA GLU A 106 -9.96 25.74 -16.90
C GLU A 106 -10.44 25.59 -15.44
N SER A 107 -11.68 25.11 -15.30
CA SER A 107 -12.33 25.01 -13.99
C SER A 107 -11.81 23.81 -13.18
N GLU A 108 -11.58 24.05 -11.89
CA GLU A 108 -11.41 23.00 -10.88
C GLU A 108 -12.66 22.12 -10.80
N TYR A 109 -12.48 20.87 -10.42
CA TYR A 109 -13.60 19.98 -10.10
C TYR A 109 -13.41 19.35 -8.73
N SER A 110 -14.52 18.98 -8.11
CA SER A 110 -14.49 18.38 -6.77
C SER A 110 -14.09 16.91 -6.84
N TYR A 111 -13.03 16.55 -6.12
CA TYR A 111 -12.53 15.18 -5.97
C TYR A 111 -12.83 14.60 -4.59
N PHE A 112 -14.00 14.95 -4.05
CA PHE A 112 -14.47 14.60 -2.71
C PHE A 112 -14.54 13.10 -2.42
N ARG A 113 -14.46 12.24 -3.44
CA ARG A 113 -14.51 10.79 -3.26
C ARG A 113 -13.41 10.29 -2.33
N TYR A 114 -12.29 11.01 -2.20
CA TYR A 114 -11.16 10.61 -1.36
C TYR A 114 -10.77 11.73 -0.40
N TRP A 115 -10.07 11.35 0.68
CA TRP A 115 -9.60 12.30 1.69
C TRP A 115 -8.48 13.21 1.19
N LEU A 116 -7.64 12.72 0.27
CA LEU A 116 -6.45 13.41 -0.21
C LEU A 116 -5.53 13.88 0.93
N GLY A 117 -5.41 13.05 1.98
CA GLY A 117 -4.63 13.33 3.19
C GLY A 117 -3.14 13.58 2.94
N GLY A 118 -2.63 13.22 1.77
CA GLY A 118 -1.27 13.56 1.35
C GLY A 118 -1.01 15.07 1.29
N GLN A 119 -2.06 15.91 1.23
CA GLN A 119 -1.96 17.37 1.36
C GLN A 119 -1.26 17.81 2.64
N VAL A 120 -1.40 17.04 3.72
CA VAL A 120 -0.76 17.32 5.02
C VAL A 120 0.77 17.33 4.89
N ILE A 121 1.31 16.59 3.91
CA ILE A 121 2.74 16.55 3.59
C ILE A 121 3.03 17.49 2.42
N ALA A 122 2.22 17.44 1.36
CA ALA A 122 2.50 18.11 0.10
C ALA A 122 2.42 19.64 0.21
N ARG A 123 1.37 20.20 0.81
CA ARG A 123 1.16 21.66 0.85
C ARG A 123 2.25 22.40 1.63
N PRO A 124 2.65 21.98 2.84
CA PRO A 124 3.76 22.61 3.55
C PRO A 124 5.08 22.55 2.78
N ILE A 125 5.38 21.43 2.12
CA ILE A 125 6.61 21.30 1.33
C ILE A 125 6.53 22.19 0.09
N LEU A 126 5.42 22.19 -0.66
CA LEU A 126 5.25 23.02 -1.86
C LEU A 126 5.25 24.52 -1.57
N TYR A 127 4.94 24.93 -0.35
CA TYR A 127 5.05 26.33 0.03
C TYR A 127 6.51 26.81 0.01
N PHE A 128 7.46 25.96 0.42
CA PHE A 128 8.89 26.31 0.53
C PHE A 128 9.77 25.72 -0.58
N HIS A 129 9.32 24.64 -1.22
CA HIS A 129 10.14 23.78 -2.08
C HIS A 129 9.34 23.21 -3.25
N SER A 130 10.02 22.45 -4.11
CA SER A 130 9.47 21.87 -5.33
C SER A 130 8.86 20.48 -5.13
N VAL A 131 8.25 19.96 -6.20
CA VAL A 131 7.72 18.59 -6.26
C VAL A 131 8.80 17.55 -6.01
N GLN A 132 10.05 17.81 -6.40
CA GLN A 132 11.17 16.88 -6.19
C GLN A 132 11.49 16.70 -4.70
N ALA A 133 11.32 17.74 -3.89
CA ALA A 133 11.47 17.62 -2.43
C ALA A 133 10.44 16.67 -1.84
N ILE A 134 9.19 16.71 -2.31
CA ILE A 134 8.14 15.76 -1.90
C ILE A 134 8.53 14.35 -2.29
N ARG A 135 8.89 14.13 -3.55
CA ARG A 135 9.29 12.79 -4.05
C ARG A 135 10.47 12.23 -3.26
N LEU A 136 11.44 13.07 -2.86
CA LEU A 136 12.57 12.68 -2.03
C LEU A 136 12.12 12.26 -0.62
N VAL A 137 11.26 13.05 0.04
CA VAL A 137 10.72 12.71 1.37
C VAL A 137 9.96 11.39 1.32
N VAL A 138 9.12 11.20 0.30
CA VAL A 138 8.35 9.96 0.08
C VAL A 138 9.27 8.78 -0.15
N PHE A 139 10.28 8.93 -1.01
CA PHE A 139 11.26 7.89 -1.29
C PHE A 139 12.06 7.50 -0.04
N CYS A 140 12.51 8.48 0.74
CA CYS A 140 13.19 8.22 2.02
C CYS A 140 12.28 7.45 2.99
N ALA A 141 11.02 7.85 3.14
CA ALA A 141 10.06 7.13 3.99
C ALA A 141 9.82 5.69 3.50
N PHE A 142 9.73 5.50 2.18
CA PHE A 142 9.65 4.17 1.56
C PHE A 142 10.87 3.32 1.92
N VAL A 143 12.09 3.82 1.68
CA VAL A 143 13.34 3.09 1.96
C VAL A 143 13.46 2.75 3.45
N LEU A 144 13.17 3.69 4.34
CA LEU A 144 13.24 3.48 5.79
C LEU A 144 12.25 2.41 6.26
N SER A 145 11.01 2.44 5.76
CA SER A 145 10.00 1.43 6.12
C SER A 145 10.35 0.03 5.58
N ALA A 146 10.82 -0.05 4.34
CA ALA A 146 11.28 -1.30 3.73
C ALA A 146 12.49 -1.88 4.47
N LEU A 147 13.47 -1.03 4.81
CA LEU A 147 14.64 -1.42 5.57
C LEU A 147 14.26 -1.90 6.98
N ALA A 148 13.37 -1.19 7.67
CA ALA A 148 12.86 -1.61 8.98
C ALA A 148 12.21 -2.99 8.92
N PHE A 149 11.43 -3.27 7.87
CA PHE A 149 10.84 -4.58 7.65
C PHE A 149 11.92 -5.66 7.43
N VAL A 150 12.83 -5.46 6.47
CA VAL A 150 13.90 -6.42 6.15
C VAL A 150 14.83 -6.68 7.34
N LEU A 151 15.24 -5.66 8.09
CA LEU A 151 16.07 -5.81 9.28
C LEU A 151 15.32 -6.56 10.40
N THR A 152 14.01 -6.36 10.52
CA THR A 152 13.19 -7.12 11.46
C THR A 152 13.12 -8.59 11.06
N LEU A 153 12.98 -8.90 9.76
CA LEU A 153 13.06 -10.28 9.26
C LEU A 153 14.43 -10.91 9.53
N LEU A 154 15.51 -10.17 9.32
CA LEU A 154 16.87 -10.66 9.59
C LEU A 154 17.01 -11.06 11.06
N LYS A 155 16.50 -10.21 11.97
CA LYS A 155 16.53 -10.44 13.42
C LYS A 155 15.64 -11.60 13.87
N ARG A 156 14.50 -11.86 13.20
CA ARG A 156 13.43 -12.71 13.73
C ARG A 156 13.20 -14.01 12.95
N ASN A 157 13.48 -14.02 11.66
CA ASN A 157 13.16 -15.10 10.73
C ASN A 157 14.40 -15.65 9.99
N GLY A 158 15.53 -14.95 10.05
CA GLY A 158 16.82 -15.41 9.54
C GLY A 158 17.21 -14.81 8.18
N VAL A 159 18.48 -15.00 7.84
CA VAL A 159 19.14 -14.29 6.73
C VAL A 159 18.51 -14.56 5.36
N TRP A 160 18.12 -15.80 5.06
CA TRP A 160 17.58 -16.14 3.75
C TRP A 160 16.22 -15.49 3.49
N ILE A 161 15.31 -15.52 4.47
CA ILE A 161 14.03 -14.83 4.38
C ILE A 161 14.25 -13.32 4.18
N ALA A 162 15.16 -12.72 4.93
CA ALA A 162 15.43 -11.28 4.87
C ALA A 162 16.05 -10.85 3.53
N VAL A 163 17.14 -11.50 3.11
CA VAL A 163 17.87 -11.18 1.87
C VAL A 163 16.96 -11.39 0.67
N GLY A 164 16.27 -12.51 0.57
CA GLY A 164 15.39 -12.75 -0.57
C GLY A 164 14.21 -11.80 -0.63
N THR A 165 13.61 -11.46 0.52
CA THR A 165 12.58 -10.41 0.57
C THR A 165 13.13 -9.05 0.11
N GLY A 166 14.32 -8.66 0.58
CA GLY A 166 14.97 -7.41 0.18
C GLY A 166 15.29 -7.37 -1.32
N MET A 167 15.79 -8.46 -1.89
CA MET A 167 16.07 -8.56 -3.33
C MET A 167 14.78 -8.48 -4.17
N LEU A 168 13.68 -9.11 -3.72
CA LEU A 168 12.39 -9.02 -4.40
C LEU A 168 11.82 -7.60 -4.37
N ILE A 169 11.95 -6.89 -3.25
CA ILE A 169 11.56 -5.47 -3.17
C ILE A 169 12.43 -4.62 -4.10
N ALA A 170 13.75 -4.83 -4.10
CA ALA A 170 14.70 -4.04 -4.91
C ALA A 170 14.54 -4.25 -6.42
N THR A 171 14.04 -5.42 -6.84
CA THR A 171 13.85 -5.77 -8.26
C THR A 171 12.39 -5.67 -8.70
N ALA A 172 11.48 -5.24 -7.82
CA ALA A 172 10.07 -5.04 -8.13
C ALA A 172 9.86 -3.87 -9.12
N PRO A 173 8.82 -3.92 -9.97
CA PRO A 173 8.50 -2.84 -10.91
C PRO A 173 7.75 -1.69 -10.21
N ILE A 174 8.32 -1.18 -9.12
CA ILE A 174 7.67 -0.25 -8.17
C ILE A 174 8.06 1.22 -8.39
N TYR A 175 8.58 1.60 -9.55
CA TYR A 175 9.11 2.95 -9.79
C TYR A 175 8.10 4.07 -9.47
N SER A 176 6.86 3.99 -9.98
CA SER A 176 5.81 4.95 -9.62
C SER A 176 5.37 4.86 -8.17
N GLN A 177 5.56 3.69 -7.55
CA GLN A 177 5.15 3.41 -6.18
C GLN A 177 6.08 3.99 -5.13
N VAL A 178 7.33 4.35 -5.46
CA VAL A 178 8.29 4.84 -4.47
C VAL A 178 8.43 6.36 -4.43
N PHE A 179 7.99 7.07 -5.48
CA PHE A 179 8.13 8.53 -5.58
C PHE A 179 6.82 9.30 -5.39
N ILE A 180 5.67 8.71 -5.73
CA ILE A 180 4.39 9.41 -5.72
C ILE A 180 3.64 9.05 -4.43
N LEU A 181 3.32 10.05 -3.61
CA LEU A 181 2.83 9.86 -2.24
C LEU A 181 1.61 8.93 -2.12
N PRO A 182 0.51 9.09 -2.90
CA PRO A 182 -0.64 8.19 -2.80
C PRO A 182 -0.27 6.73 -3.08
N HIS A 183 0.62 6.48 -4.06
CA HIS A 183 1.11 5.14 -4.37
C HIS A 183 2.02 4.59 -3.27
N ALA A 184 2.98 5.38 -2.79
CA ALA A 184 3.94 4.99 -1.77
C ALA A 184 3.30 4.70 -0.41
N SER A 185 2.20 5.38 -0.09
CA SER A 185 1.50 5.27 1.18
C SER A 185 1.14 3.82 1.52
N ALA A 186 0.63 3.05 0.55
CA ALA A 186 0.26 1.65 0.72
C ALA A 186 1.46 0.78 1.12
N TRP A 187 2.60 1.01 0.48
CA TRP A 187 3.84 0.27 0.76
C TRP A 187 4.46 0.67 2.09
N ILE A 188 4.54 1.97 2.39
CA ILE A 188 5.08 2.49 3.65
C ILE A 188 4.27 1.93 4.83
N ILE A 189 2.94 2.03 4.75
CA ILE A 189 2.03 1.52 5.78
C ILE A 189 2.14 -0.01 5.87
N GLY A 190 2.14 -0.71 4.74
CA GLY A 190 2.26 -2.16 4.69
C GLY A 190 3.56 -2.68 5.33
N PHE A 191 4.71 -2.14 4.93
CA PHE A 191 6.01 -2.50 5.51
C PHE A 191 6.09 -2.18 6.99
N THR A 192 5.62 -1.00 7.40
CA THR A 192 5.61 -0.59 8.81
C THR A 192 4.75 -1.53 9.65
N ALA A 193 3.53 -1.82 9.19
CA ALA A 193 2.63 -2.72 9.90
C ALA A 193 3.18 -4.15 9.96
N ALA A 194 3.75 -4.65 8.87
CA ALA A 194 4.41 -5.96 8.86
C ALA A 194 5.60 -6.00 9.82
N ALA A 195 6.46 -4.98 9.84
CA ALA A 195 7.59 -4.89 10.77
C ALA A 195 7.13 -4.88 12.23
N ILE A 196 6.08 -4.11 12.55
CA ILE A 196 5.48 -4.09 13.90
C ILE A 196 5.02 -5.50 14.30
N LEU A 197 4.32 -6.21 13.42
CA LEU A 197 3.81 -7.56 13.71
C LEU A 197 4.97 -8.56 13.87
N VAL A 198 5.94 -8.60 12.96
CA VAL A 198 7.08 -9.53 13.06
C VAL A 198 7.91 -9.32 14.34
N ASN A 199 8.09 -8.05 14.74
CA ASN A 199 8.81 -7.71 15.97
C ASN A 199 7.99 -8.01 17.24
N SER A 200 6.69 -8.25 17.12
CA SER A 200 5.82 -8.58 18.25
C SER A 200 6.06 -10.02 18.71
N ARG A 201 6.24 -10.20 20.02
CA ARG A 201 6.13 -11.52 20.67
C ARG A 201 4.69 -11.70 21.12
N ALA A 202 4.05 -12.82 20.75
CA ALA A 202 2.67 -13.16 21.13
C ALA A 202 1.61 -12.12 20.71
N ILE A 203 1.22 -12.14 19.44
CA ILE A 203 0.13 -11.28 18.93
C ILE A 203 -1.23 -11.83 19.38
N GLY A 204 -1.80 -11.22 20.42
CA GLY A 204 -3.19 -11.41 20.83
C GLY A 204 -4.19 -10.68 19.93
N ILE A 205 -5.48 -10.99 20.10
CA ILE A 205 -6.57 -10.42 19.30
C ILE A 205 -6.62 -8.90 19.36
N GLU A 206 -6.40 -8.29 20.54
CA GLU A 206 -6.46 -6.84 20.72
C GLU A 206 -5.42 -6.11 19.85
N ARG A 207 -4.18 -6.60 19.84
CA ARG A 207 -3.11 -6.03 19.03
C ARG A 207 -3.37 -6.24 17.54
N ALA A 208 -3.88 -7.42 17.17
CA ALA A 208 -4.25 -7.73 15.78
C ALA A 208 -5.32 -6.76 15.26
N VAL A 209 -6.36 -6.53 16.06
CA VAL A 209 -7.44 -5.57 15.79
C VAL A 209 -6.89 -4.15 15.65
N MET A 210 -6.04 -3.68 16.57
CA MET A 210 -5.52 -2.31 16.53
C MET A 210 -4.60 -2.04 15.34
N VAL A 211 -3.69 -2.96 15.03
CA VAL A 211 -2.79 -2.80 13.88
C VAL A 211 -3.57 -2.82 12.57
N GLY A 212 -4.56 -3.72 12.43
CA GLY A 212 -5.47 -3.74 11.29
C GLY A 212 -6.24 -2.43 11.14
N LEU A 213 -6.89 -1.98 12.22
CA LEU A 213 -7.69 -0.75 12.23
C LEU A 213 -6.89 0.48 11.82
N ILE A 214 -5.77 0.73 12.49
CA ILE A 214 -4.96 1.94 12.28
C ILE A 214 -4.37 1.95 10.87
N SER A 215 -3.85 0.81 10.39
CA SER A 215 -3.32 0.74 9.03
C SER A 215 -4.41 0.92 7.95
N GLY A 216 -5.64 0.46 8.20
CA GLY A 216 -6.79 0.72 7.33
C GLY A 216 -7.16 2.19 7.28
N ILE A 217 -7.28 2.85 8.45
CA ILE A 217 -7.56 4.29 8.56
C ILE A 217 -6.47 5.12 7.87
N CYS A 218 -5.20 4.86 8.20
CA CYS A 218 -4.07 5.59 7.61
C CYS A 218 -4.08 5.45 6.08
N LEU A 219 -4.34 4.24 5.57
CA LEU A 219 -4.38 4.03 4.13
C LEU A 219 -5.54 4.80 3.49
N ALA A 220 -6.75 4.72 4.04
CA ALA A 220 -7.91 5.45 3.51
C ALA A 220 -7.71 6.97 3.50
N PHE A 221 -6.89 7.50 4.42
CA PHE A 221 -6.56 8.92 4.46
C PHE A 221 -5.64 9.35 3.30
N PHE A 222 -4.61 8.56 2.98
CA PHE A 222 -3.62 8.92 1.96
C PHE A 222 -3.92 8.40 0.54
N ASP A 223 -4.61 7.27 0.44
CA ASP A 223 -4.80 6.53 -0.81
C ASP A 223 -5.96 7.10 -1.65
N ILE A 224 -5.87 6.93 -2.98
CA ILE A 224 -6.95 7.24 -3.93
C ILE A 224 -7.43 5.99 -4.68
N LEU A 225 -7.42 4.84 -4.02
CA LEU A 225 -7.67 3.50 -4.57
C LEU A 225 -6.60 3.08 -5.59
N ASN A 226 -5.33 3.20 -5.22
CA ASN A 226 -4.23 2.78 -6.09
C ASN A 226 -3.95 1.28 -5.89
N ASN A 227 -3.46 0.91 -4.71
CA ASN A 227 -3.02 -0.46 -4.41
C ASN A 227 -3.31 -0.85 -2.94
N PRO A 228 -4.54 -0.69 -2.43
CA PRO A 228 -4.83 -0.90 -1.01
C PRO A 228 -4.58 -2.34 -0.55
N ILE A 229 -4.63 -3.33 -1.45
CA ILE A 229 -4.39 -4.75 -1.16
C ILE A 229 -2.98 -5.05 -0.62
N VAL A 230 -2.02 -4.14 -0.83
CA VAL A 230 -0.67 -4.25 -0.27
C VAL A 230 -0.70 -4.38 1.24
N VAL A 231 -1.53 -3.57 1.92
CA VAL A 231 -1.60 -3.54 3.38
C VAL A 231 -2.14 -4.85 3.98
N PRO A 232 -3.33 -5.39 3.61
CA PRO A 232 -3.82 -6.67 4.14
C PRO A 232 -2.90 -7.86 3.82
N THR A 233 -2.22 -7.83 2.67
CA THR A 233 -1.22 -8.85 2.33
C THR A 233 0.00 -8.77 3.27
N ALA A 234 0.55 -7.58 3.46
CA ALA A 234 1.70 -7.32 4.35
C ALA A 234 1.38 -7.63 5.81
N LEU A 235 0.19 -7.24 6.26
CA LEU A 235 -0.38 -7.54 7.56
C LEU A 235 -0.47 -9.04 7.84
N SER A 236 -1.07 -9.78 6.91
CA SER A 236 -1.22 -11.24 6.99
C SER A 236 0.14 -11.91 7.05
N LEU A 237 1.07 -11.49 6.18
CA LEU A 237 2.43 -12.02 6.15
C LEU A 237 3.19 -11.71 7.44
N GLY A 238 3.12 -10.48 7.95
CA GLY A 238 3.75 -10.07 9.20
C GLY A 238 3.26 -10.86 10.41
N TYR A 239 1.94 -11.13 10.48
CA TYR A 239 1.36 -11.99 11.51
C TYR A 239 1.89 -13.44 11.44
N LEU A 240 1.91 -14.03 10.23
CA LEU A 240 2.39 -15.39 10.02
C LEU A 240 3.88 -15.53 10.33
N LEU A 241 4.69 -14.52 10.00
CA LEU A 241 6.12 -14.48 10.28
C LEU A 241 6.43 -14.29 11.77
N SER A 242 5.60 -13.54 12.49
CA SER A 242 5.66 -13.50 13.97
C SER A 242 5.38 -14.88 14.57
N CYS A 243 4.33 -15.58 14.08
CA CYS A 243 4.01 -16.94 14.53
C CYS A 243 5.15 -17.91 14.21
N HIS A 244 5.77 -17.81 13.03
CA HIS A 244 6.93 -18.60 12.64
C HIS A 244 8.12 -18.35 13.58
N ALA A 245 8.47 -17.09 13.83
CA ALA A 245 9.58 -16.72 14.71
C ALA A 245 9.37 -17.22 16.15
N GLU A 246 8.13 -17.20 16.63
CA GLU A 246 7.75 -17.69 17.97
C GLU A 246 7.45 -19.20 18.02
N ARG A 247 7.50 -19.90 16.87
CA ARG A 247 7.11 -21.31 16.73
C ARG A 247 5.70 -21.61 17.26
N LYS A 248 4.78 -20.66 17.09
CA LYS A 248 3.38 -20.75 17.53
C LYS A 248 2.48 -21.11 16.36
N ASN A 249 1.45 -21.90 16.64
CA ASN A 249 0.40 -22.20 15.67
C ASN A 249 -0.38 -20.91 15.36
N PRO A 250 -0.48 -20.48 14.10
CA PRO A 250 -1.21 -19.26 13.76
C PRO A 250 -2.71 -19.44 14.04
N SER A 251 -3.29 -18.46 14.73
CA SER A 251 -4.73 -18.35 14.94
C SER A 251 -5.38 -17.79 13.67
N VAL A 252 -6.21 -18.60 13.03
CA VAL A 252 -6.99 -18.17 11.86
C VAL A 252 -7.95 -17.04 12.25
N THR A 253 -8.50 -17.09 13.47
CA THR A 253 -9.34 -16.01 13.99
C THR A 253 -8.60 -14.69 14.10
N ASN A 254 -7.35 -14.67 14.59
CA ASN A 254 -6.57 -13.43 14.66
C ASN A 254 -6.22 -12.91 13.26
N LEU A 255 -5.86 -13.82 12.34
CA LEU A 255 -5.57 -13.47 10.95
C LEU A 255 -6.80 -12.86 10.25
N LEU A 256 -7.98 -13.47 10.41
CA LEU A 256 -9.23 -12.95 9.85
C LEU A 256 -9.63 -11.63 10.51
N ALA A 257 -9.61 -11.54 11.84
CA ALA A 257 -9.98 -10.33 12.57
C ALA A 257 -9.10 -9.15 12.16
N LEU A 258 -7.81 -9.37 11.96
CA LEU A 258 -6.87 -8.33 11.53
C LEU A 258 -7.25 -7.77 10.14
N ASN A 259 -7.62 -8.63 9.19
CA ASN A 259 -8.01 -8.20 7.84
C ASN A 259 -9.43 -7.61 7.79
N VAL A 260 -10.39 -8.17 8.53
CA VAL A 260 -11.76 -7.65 8.62
C VAL A 260 -11.74 -6.27 9.26
N VAL A 261 -11.01 -6.09 10.37
CA VAL A 261 -10.91 -4.79 11.04
C VAL A 261 -10.12 -3.79 10.20
N TRP A 262 -9.10 -4.23 9.44
CA TRP A 262 -8.47 -3.39 8.43
C TRP A 262 -9.50 -2.88 7.41
N PHE A 263 -10.38 -3.75 6.91
CA PHE A 263 -11.42 -3.36 5.96
C PHE A 263 -12.41 -2.38 6.58
N VAL A 264 -12.84 -2.59 7.84
CA VAL A 264 -13.66 -1.64 8.58
C VAL A 264 -12.95 -0.29 8.75
N GLY A 265 -11.65 -0.32 9.06
CA GLY A 265 -10.80 0.86 9.12
C GLY A 265 -10.78 1.62 7.79
N TYR A 266 -10.46 0.94 6.70
CA TYR A 266 -10.32 1.52 5.37
C TYR A 266 -11.66 2.01 4.80
N ALA A 267 -12.63 1.11 4.63
CA ALA A 267 -13.92 1.43 4.01
C ALA A 267 -14.77 2.34 4.90
N GLY A 268 -14.73 2.14 6.23
CA GLY A 268 -15.44 3.00 7.17
C GLY A 268 -14.90 4.42 7.14
N PHE A 269 -13.58 4.59 7.17
CA PHE A 269 -12.97 5.92 7.17
C PHE A 269 -13.20 6.63 5.82
N TRP A 270 -13.13 5.87 4.72
CA TRP A 270 -13.49 6.38 3.39
C TRP A 270 -14.94 6.88 3.34
N SER A 271 -15.89 6.11 3.89
CA SER A 271 -17.31 6.46 3.90
C SER A 271 -17.62 7.71 4.72
N LEU A 272 -16.84 8.01 5.76
CA LEU A 272 -16.99 9.23 6.55
C LEU A 272 -16.75 10.50 5.71
N LYS A 273 -15.87 10.46 4.72
CA LYS A 273 -15.67 11.59 3.79
C LYS A 273 -16.97 11.88 3.05
N TRP A 274 -17.63 10.85 2.55
CA TRP A 274 -18.88 11.00 1.80
C TRP A 274 -19.98 11.56 2.69
N ALA A 275 -20.13 11.03 3.90
CA ALA A 275 -21.10 11.54 4.86
C ALA A 275 -20.91 13.04 5.16
N LEU A 276 -19.66 13.50 5.28
CA LEU A 276 -19.37 14.93 5.45
C LEU A 276 -19.74 15.76 4.22
N VAL A 277 -19.40 15.27 3.03
CA VAL A 277 -19.64 15.98 1.78
C VAL A 277 -21.12 16.06 1.43
N MET A 278 -21.93 15.05 1.83
CA MET A 278 -23.39 15.08 1.66
C MET A 278 -24.03 16.29 2.34
N VAL A 279 -23.46 16.79 3.43
CA VAL A 279 -23.95 18.02 4.10
C VAL A 279 -23.76 19.26 3.22
N GLN A 280 -22.76 19.27 2.35
CA GLN A 280 -22.41 20.42 1.50
C GLN A 280 -22.98 20.34 0.08
N LEU A 281 -22.91 19.16 -0.54
CA LEU A 281 -23.31 18.93 -1.94
C LEU A 281 -24.70 18.28 -2.08
N GLY A 282 -25.26 17.78 -0.98
CA GLY A 282 -26.51 17.04 -0.98
C GLY A 282 -26.31 15.53 -1.18
N PRO A 283 -27.18 14.69 -0.58
CA PRO A 283 -27.04 13.24 -0.60
C PRO A 283 -27.15 12.63 -2.01
N ASP A 284 -28.10 13.11 -2.82
CA ASP A 284 -28.37 12.53 -4.15
C ASP A 284 -27.18 12.67 -5.10
N GLN A 285 -26.57 13.86 -5.15
CA GLN A 285 -25.39 14.13 -5.98
C GLN A 285 -24.20 13.26 -5.56
N VAL A 286 -23.95 13.13 -4.26
CA VAL A 286 -22.84 12.31 -3.74
C VAL A 286 -23.07 10.83 -4.07
N MET A 287 -24.28 10.33 -3.87
CA MET A 287 -24.61 8.93 -4.11
C MET A 287 -24.55 8.57 -5.59
N GLU A 288 -25.00 9.44 -6.50
CA GLU A 288 -24.88 9.26 -7.95
C GLU A 288 -23.41 9.12 -8.36
N ILE A 289 -22.55 10.05 -7.93
CA ILE A 289 -21.12 10.06 -8.28
C ILE A 289 -20.39 8.83 -7.70
N VAL A 290 -20.66 8.47 -6.44
CA VAL A 290 -20.00 7.34 -5.78
C VAL A 290 -20.45 6.01 -6.41
N SER A 291 -21.76 5.79 -6.55
CA SER A 291 -22.29 4.55 -7.12
C SER A 291 -21.84 4.34 -8.57
N GLY A 292 -21.87 5.38 -9.40
CA GLY A 292 -21.38 5.32 -10.77
C GLY A 292 -19.90 4.93 -10.85
N LYS A 293 -19.05 5.45 -9.95
CA LYS A 293 -17.64 5.06 -9.90
C LYS A 293 -17.40 3.67 -9.36
N VAL A 294 -18.15 3.22 -8.36
CA VAL A 294 -18.06 1.83 -7.89
C VAL A 294 -18.41 0.87 -9.03
N GLN A 295 -19.47 1.15 -9.77
CA GLN A 295 -19.87 0.35 -10.93
C GLN A 295 -18.80 0.36 -12.03
N GLU A 296 -18.21 1.51 -12.34
CA GLU A 296 -17.11 1.61 -13.32
C GLU A 296 -15.89 0.74 -12.94
N ARG A 297 -15.54 0.71 -11.64
CA ARG A 297 -14.38 -0.08 -11.17
C ARG A 297 -14.64 -1.59 -11.16
N LEU A 298 -15.88 -2.00 -10.89
CA LEU A 298 -16.32 -3.40 -10.88
C LEU A 298 -16.65 -3.92 -12.29
N GLY A 299 -17.12 -3.05 -13.19
CA GLY A 299 -17.55 -3.37 -14.55
C GLY A 299 -16.40 -3.81 -15.44
N GLY A 300 -16.66 -4.69 -16.40
CA GLY A 300 -15.68 -5.25 -17.34
C GLY A 300 -15.51 -4.47 -18.64
N GLU A 301 -16.29 -3.43 -18.90
CA GLU A 301 -16.18 -2.64 -20.13
C GLU A 301 -16.35 -1.17 -19.81
N THR A 302 -15.26 -0.40 -19.92
CA THR A 302 -15.33 1.04 -20.16
C THR A 302 -14.22 1.43 -21.13
N PHE A 303 -14.56 2.28 -22.11
CA PHE A 303 -13.68 2.78 -23.17
C PHE A 303 -13.25 1.77 -24.27
N GLY A 304 -14.11 0.81 -24.63
CA GLY A 304 -13.87 -0.06 -25.79
C GLY A 304 -12.66 -0.99 -25.68
N LYS A 305 -12.13 -1.19 -24.47
CA LYS A 305 -11.06 -2.15 -24.19
C LYS A 305 -11.67 -3.38 -23.54
N ASP A 306 -11.50 -4.55 -24.16
CA ASP A 306 -11.84 -5.83 -23.55
C ASP A 306 -11.12 -5.94 -22.19
N ALA A 307 -11.90 -5.93 -21.10
CA ALA A 307 -11.42 -6.08 -19.73
C ALA A 307 -11.64 -7.51 -19.17
N SER A 308 -11.53 -8.52 -20.04
CA SER A 308 -11.55 -9.93 -19.66
C SER A 308 -10.51 -10.24 -18.58
N LEU A 309 -10.84 -11.24 -17.76
CA LEU A 309 -9.97 -11.73 -16.70
C LEU A 309 -8.60 -12.14 -17.25
N ALA A 310 -8.57 -12.86 -18.38
CA ALA A 310 -7.33 -13.33 -19.00
C ALA A 310 -6.41 -12.17 -19.37
N ARG A 311 -6.94 -11.12 -20.00
CA ARG A 311 -6.16 -9.94 -20.37
C ARG A 311 -5.70 -9.15 -19.15
N SER A 312 -6.54 -9.05 -18.11
CA SER A 312 -6.16 -8.38 -16.86
C SER A 312 -4.96 -9.06 -16.21
N LEU A 313 -5.00 -10.39 -16.12
CA LEU A 313 -3.90 -11.16 -15.57
C LEU A 313 -2.66 -11.05 -16.47
N ASP A 314 -2.77 -11.35 -17.77
CA ASP A 314 -1.65 -11.30 -18.71
C ASP A 314 -0.88 -9.97 -18.65
N ARG A 315 -1.61 -8.85 -18.71
CA ARG A 315 -1.00 -7.52 -18.71
C ARG A 315 -0.29 -7.16 -17.39
N ASN A 316 -0.84 -7.59 -16.25
CA ASN A 316 -0.24 -7.31 -14.94
C ASN A 316 0.91 -8.27 -14.63
N PHE A 317 0.82 -9.54 -15.03
CA PHE A 317 1.92 -10.50 -14.89
C PHE A 317 3.08 -10.18 -15.84
N GLY A 318 2.81 -9.64 -17.03
CA GLY A 318 3.85 -9.15 -17.95
C GLY A 318 4.74 -8.06 -17.34
N LEU A 319 4.22 -7.29 -16.36
CA LEU A 319 5.04 -6.33 -15.62
C LEU A 319 6.11 -7.00 -14.74
N MET A 320 5.87 -8.25 -14.33
CA MET A 320 6.73 -9.02 -13.45
C MET A 320 7.83 -9.78 -14.18
N GLU A 321 7.88 -9.77 -15.52
CA GLU A 321 8.87 -10.53 -16.32
C GLU A 321 10.31 -10.32 -15.83
N LYS A 322 10.70 -9.07 -15.56
CA LYS A 322 12.06 -8.76 -15.08
C LYS A 322 12.28 -9.07 -13.60
N THR A 323 11.23 -9.18 -12.80
CA THR A 323 11.27 -9.55 -11.38
C THR A 323 11.19 -11.07 -11.19
N ALA A 324 10.64 -11.79 -12.16
CA ALA A 324 10.52 -13.25 -12.15
C ALA A 324 11.89 -13.94 -12.17
N ILE A 325 12.85 -13.41 -12.94
CA ILE A 325 14.23 -13.94 -12.99
C ILE A 325 14.92 -13.84 -11.61
N PRO A 326 15.01 -12.66 -10.96
CA PRO A 326 15.49 -12.54 -9.59
C PRO A 326 14.78 -13.48 -8.62
N PHE A 327 13.45 -13.60 -8.70
CA PHE A 327 12.69 -14.52 -7.85
C PHE A 327 13.15 -15.98 -8.00
N VAL A 328 13.27 -16.48 -9.23
CA VAL A 328 13.75 -17.84 -9.51
C VAL A 328 15.18 -18.02 -9.00
N LEU A 329 16.10 -17.11 -9.34
CA LEU A 329 17.50 -17.21 -8.96
C LEU A 329 17.69 -17.21 -7.44
N VAL A 330 17.06 -16.27 -6.74
CA VAL A 330 17.13 -16.16 -5.27
C VAL A 330 16.52 -17.39 -4.60
N SER A 331 15.42 -17.91 -5.14
CA SER A 331 14.80 -19.15 -4.67
C SER A 331 15.74 -20.34 -4.82
N LEU A 332 16.33 -20.53 -6.01
CA LEU A 332 17.26 -21.62 -6.29
C LEU A 332 18.50 -21.56 -5.39
N VAL A 333 19.12 -20.38 -5.27
CA VAL A 333 20.31 -20.20 -4.41
C VAL A 333 19.99 -20.47 -2.95
N ALA A 334 18.87 -19.96 -2.44
CA ALA A 334 18.50 -20.15 -1.04
C ALA A 334 18.15 -21.62 -0.73
N VAL A 335 17.46 -22.30 -1.65
CA VAL A 335 17.18 -23.75 -1.53
C VAL A 335 18.50 -24.54 -1.59
N ALA A 336 19.37 -24.28 -2.55
CA ALA A 336 20.67 -24.96 -2.68
C ALA A 336 21.55 -24.77 -1.44
N ALA A 337 21.62 -23.55 -0.89
CA ALA A 337 22.38 -23.26 0.33
C ALA A 337 21.85 -24.04 1.54
N LYS A 338 20.52 -24.17 1.67
CA LYS A 338 19.90 -24.99 2.72
C LYS A 338 20.18 -26.48 2.53
N LEU A 339 20.13 -26.99 1.30
CA LEU A 339 20.47 -28.37 0.98
C LEU A 339 21.93 -28.68 1.35
N ILE A 340 22.89 -27.84 0.93
CA ILE A 340 24.32 -27.98 1.27
C ILE A 340 24.53 -27.91 2.79
N GLY A 341 23.86 -26.98 3.46
CA GLY A 341 23.92 -26.85 4.92
C GLY A 341 23.38 -28.08 5.66
N ALA A 342 22.35 -28.74 5.12
CA ALA A 342 21.81 -29.98 5.67
C ALA A 342 22.81 -31.14 5.54
N VAL A 343 23.45 -31.30 4.38
CA VAL A 343 24.51 -32.31 4.17
C VAL A 343 25.68 -32.10 5.14
N ARG A 344 25.97 -30.84 5.52
CA ARG A 344 27.06 -30.47 6.45
C ARG A 344 26.71 -30.55 7.94
N GLY A 345 25.56 -31.14 8.31
CA GLY A 345 25.34 -31.66 9.66
C GLY A 345 24.79 -30.70 10.73
N ARG A 346 23.99 -29.68 10.36
CA ARG A 346 23.28 -28.84 11.35
C ARG A 346 21.76 -29.04 11.31
N PRO A 347 21.18 -30.09 11.91
CA PRO A 347 19.74 -30.15 12.09
C PRO A 347 19.34 -29.37 13.35
N ALA A 348 18.38 -28.44 13.24
CA ALA A 348 17.77 -27.80 14.40
C ALA A 348 16.22 -27.69 14.30
N VAL A 349 15.59 -28.43 15.22
CA VAL A 349 14.32 -28.28 15.99
C VAL A 349 12.92 -28.31 15.30
N ASN A 350 12.05 -29.11 15.93
CA ASN A 350 10.65 -29.56 15.67
C ASN A 350 9.52 -28.52 15.52
N SER A 351 8.60 -28.76 14.55
CA SER A 351 7.24 -29.34 14.68
C SER A 351 6.56 -29.29 13.29
N SER A 352 6.12 -30.42 12.71
CA SER A 352 5.66 -30.46 11.30
C SER A 352 4.37 -29.70 11.05
N ASP A 353 3.43 -29.70 12.00
CA ASP A 353 2.05 -29.29 11.72
C ASP A 353 1.88 -27.76 11.77
N THR A 354 2.55 -27.11 12.72
CA THR A 354 2.59 -25.64 12.79
C THR A 354 3.25 -25.04 11.55
N ALA A 355 4.36 -25.61 11.10
CA ALA A 355 5.08 -25.13 9.92
C ALA A 355 4.26 -25.35 8.64
N SER A 356 3.63 -26.52 8.47
CA SER A 356 2.74 -26.79 7.33
C SER A 356 1.55 -25.83 7.28
N LYS A 357 0.93 -25.52 8.43
CA LYS A 357 -0.16 -24.52 8.48
C LYS A 357 0.32 -23.12 8.12
N ILE A 358 1.50 -22.70 8.59
CA ILE A 358 2.10 -21.41 8.21
C ILE A 358 2.36 -21.38 6.70
N VAL A 359 2.93 -22.44 6.12
CA VAL A 359 3.16 -22.55 4.66
C VAL A 359 1.85 -22.37 3.90
N LEU A 360 0.81 -23.14 4.25
CA LEU A 360 -0.51 -23.05 3.59
C LEU A 360 -1.09 -21.64 3.66
N LEU A 361 -1.13 -21.04 4.86
CA LEU A 361 -1.68 -19.69 5.05
C LEU A 361 -0.83 -18.62 4.34
N THR A 362 0.48 -18.82 4.21
CA THR A 362 1.37 -17.91 3.48
C THR A 362 1.12 -18.01 1.97
N ILE A 363 0.89 -19.22 1.43
CA ILE A 363 0.50 -19.40 0.02
C ILE A 363 -0.82 -18.71 -0.26
N ILE A 364 -1.83 -18.90 0.60
CA ILE A 364 -3.14 -18.25 0.48
C ILE A 364 -2.99 -16.72 0.55
N THR A 365 -2.15 -16.21 1.44
CA THR A 365 -1.85 -14.77 1.55
C THR A 365 -1.31 -14.22 0.23
N GLY A 366 -0.43 -14.98 -0.45
CA GLY A 366 0.09 -14.62 -1.77
C GLY A 366 -0.96 -14.58 -2.89
N LEU A 367 -2.16 -15.13 -2.69
CA LEU A 367 -3.26 -15.04 -3.66
C LEU A 367 -4.03 -13.72 -3.56
N LEU A 368 -3.94 -12.97 -2.44
CA LEU A 368 -4.70 -11.73 -2.24
C LEU A 368 -4.45 -10.69 -3.36
N PRO A 369 -3.21 -10.40 -3.79
CA PRO A 369 -2.97 -9.47 -4.90
C PRO A 369 -3.57 -9.94 -6.23
N ILE A 370 -3.62 -11.25 -6.46
CA ILE A 370 -4.21 -11.85 -7.68
C ILE A 370 -5.74 -11.71 -7.64
N ILE A 371 -6.35 -11.99 -6.49
CA ILE A 371 -7.79 -11.80 -6.27
C ILE A 371 -8.17 -10.32 -6.50
N TRP A 372 -7.34 -9.38 -6.04
CA TRP A 372 -7.56 -7.95 -6.28
C TRP A 372 -7.55 -7.59 -7.77
N ILE A 373 -6.55 -8.07 -8.52
CA ILE A 373 -6.46 -7.86 -9.98
C ILE A 373 -7.65 -8.48 -10.71
N ALA A 374 -8.14 -9.62 -10.24
CA ALA A 374 -9.29 -10.31 -10.80
C ALA A 374 -10.63 -9.65 -10.45
N ALA A 375 -10.73 -9.00 -9.30
CA ALA A 375 -11.93 -8.33 -8.82
C ALA A 375 -12.10 -6.93 -9.44
N LEU A 376 -11.02 -6.16 -9.56
CA LEU A 376 -11.04 -4.80 -10.11
C LEU A 376 -10.47 -4.75 -11.54
N ARG A 377 -10.99 -5.59 -12.42
CA ARG A 377 -10.43 -5.84 -13.76
C ARG A 377 -10.24 -4.57 -14.58
N ASN A 378 -11.22 -3.68 -14.57
CA ASN A 378 -11.14 -2.41 -15.28
C ASN A 378 -9.99 -1.55 -14.77
N HIS A 379 -9.91 -1.36 -13.44
CA HIS A 379 -8.84 -0.62 -12.81
C HIS A 379 -7.47 -1.25 -13.11
N SER A 380 -7.34 -2.57 -12.97
CA SER A 380 -6.09 -3.29 -13.19
C SER A 380 -5.63 -3.30 -14.65
N ILE A 381 -6.53 -3.20 -15.62
CA ILE A 381 -6.16 -3.10 -17.05
C ILE A 381 -5.80 -1.67 -17.42
N ILE A 382 -6.60 -0.70 -16.98
CA ILE A 382 -6.35 0.72 -17.28
C ILE A 382 -5.05 1.16 -16.62
N HIS A 383 -4.76 0.70 -15.41
CA HIS A 383 -3.62 1.16 -14.60
C HIS A 383 -2.52 0.10 -14.39
N PHE A 384 -2.44 -0.89 -15.28
CA PHE A 384 -1.56 -2.06 -15.15
C PHE A 384 -0.09 -1.72 -14.80
N TRP A 385 0.44 -0.58 -15.27
CA TRP A 385 1.84 -0.18 -15.10
C TRP A 385 2.25 0.08 -13.64
N PHE A 386 1.27 0.28 -12.75
CA PHE A 386 1.49 0.47 -11.33
C PHE A 386 0.69 -0.51 -10.48
N VAL A 387 -0.46 -0.99 -10.96
CA VAL A 387 -1.27 -1.98 -10.26
C VAL A 387 -0.55 -3.33 -10.21
N GLY A 388 0.10 -3.76 -11.30
CA GLY A 388 0.78 -5.05 -11.34
C GLY A 388 1.89 -5.22 -10.31
N ALA A 389 2.46 -4.11 -9.81
CA ALA A 389 3.51 -4.12 -8.80
C ALA A 389 3.08 -4.77 -7.46
N VAL A 390 1.78 -4.88 -7.19
CA VAL A 390 1.25 -5.60 -6.01
C VAL A 390 1.60 -7.09 -6.02
N LEU A 391 1.86 -7.68 -7.20
CA LEU A 391 2.28 -9.08 -7.35
C LEU A 391 3.64 -9.37 -6.71
N THR A 392 4.46 -8.35 -6.42
CA THR A 392 5.67 -8.52 -5.63
C THR A 392 5.38 -9.14 -4.26
N TRP A 393 4.24 -8.81 -3.64
CA TRP A 393 3.85 -9.43 -2.36
C TRP A 393 3.43 -10.89 -2.50
N SER A 394 2.90 -11.29 -3.67
CA SER A 394 2.68 -12.71 -4.00
C SER A 394 4.02 -13.45 -4.07
N LEU A 395 5.01 -12.90 -4.78
CA LEU A 395 6.35 -13.48 -4.89
C LEU A 395 7.05 -13.58 -3.53
N ILE A 396 7.01 -12.52 -2.71
CA ILE A 396 7.57 -12.55 -1.35
C ILE A 396 6.91 -13.65 -0.52
N SER A 397 5.58 -13.73 -0.55
CA SER A 397 4.83 -14.75 0.21
C SER A 397 5.23 -16.16 -0.21
N TRP A 398 5.28 -16.44 -1.51
CA TRP A 398 5.62 -17.77 -2.02
C TRP A 398 7.09 -18.12 -1.85
N TYR A 399 8.00 -17.15 -1.95
CA TYR A 399 9.41 -17.33 -1.61
C TYR A 399 9.57 -17.78 -0.15
N ILE A 400 8.87 -17.12 0.77
CA ILE A 400 8.95 -17.47 2.19
C ILE A 400 8.30 -18.84 2.44
N ALA A 401 7.13 -19.11 1.84
CA ALA A 401 6.49 -20.41 1.94
C ALA A 401 7.40 -21.54 1.44
N LEU A 402 8.09 -21.33 0.30
CA LEU A 402 9.08 -22.25 -0.25
C LEU A 402 10.21 -22.50 0.76
N LEU A 403 10.79 -21.44 1.33
CA LEU A 403 11.88 -21.57 2.29
C LEU A 403 11.48 -22.35 3.56
N ILE A 404 10.29 -22.07 4.10
CA ILE A 404 9.77 -22.79 5.27
C ILE A 404 9.48 -24.25 4.90
N LEU A 405 8.93 -24.51 3.71
CA LEU A 405 8.69 -25.85 3.20
C LEU A 405 9.99 -26.63 3.02
N THR A 406 11.04 -26.01 2.49
CA THR A 406 12.38 -26.62 2.39
C THR A 406 12.91 -27.02 3.76
N ASP A 407 12.75 -26.17 4.79
CA ASP A 407 13.14 -26.52 6.16
C ASP A 407 12.34 -27.71 6.69
N VAL A 408 11.05 -27.82 6.37
CA VAL A 408 10.21 -28.98 6.73
C VAL A 408 10.63 -30.25 5.98
N ALA A 409 10.91 -30.17 4.68
CA ALA A 409 11.31 -31.30 3.86
C ALA A 409 12.66 -31.87 4.28
N LEU A 410 13.67 -31.00 4.49
CA LEU A 410 15.00 -31.38 4.98
C LEU A 410 14.94 -32.14 6.31
N ARG A 411 13.93 -31.86 7.15
CA ARG A 411 13.68 -32.61 8.39
C ARG A 411 13.10 -34.00 8.13
N ARG A 412 12.09 -34.11 7.25
CA ARG A 412 11.39 -35.39 6.97
C ARG A 412 12.29 -36.43 6.32
N PHE A 413 13.18 -36.01 5.42
CA PHE A 413 14.10 -36.91 4.73
C PHE A 413 15.36 -37.27 5.52
N GLY A 414 15.44 -36.85 6.79
CA GLY A 414 16.37 -37.40 7.77
C GLY A 414 17.79 -37.54 7.25
N VAL A 415 18.46 -36.43 6.94
CA VAL A 415 19.93 -36.42 6.79
C VAL A 415 20.52 -36.81 8.15
N ARG A 416 20.54 -38.12 8.42
CA ARG A 416 21.16 -38.77 9.56
C ARG A 416 22.64 -38.87 9.24
N LYS A 417 23.43 -38.67 10.28
CA LYS A 417 24.90 -38.65 10.26
C LYS A 417 25.56 -39.99 9.91
N SER A 418 24.83 -40.98 9.36
CA SER A 418 25.31 -42.37 9.27
C SER A 418 25.54 -42.92 7.86
N ASP A 419 25.19 -42.19 6.79
CA ASP A 419 25.16 -42.80 5.45
C ASP A 419 26.09 -42.09 4.43
N VAL A 420 27.27 -41.62 4.89
CA VAL A 420 28.42 -41.28 4.04
C VAL A 420 29.70 -41.85 4.64
#